data_AF-A0A257V050-F1
#
_entry.id   AF-A0A257V050-F1
#
_cell.length_a   1.000
_cell.length_b   1.000
_cell.length_c   1.000
_cell.angle_alpha   90.00
_cell.angle_beta   90.00
_cell.angle_gamma   90.00
#
_symmetry.space_group_name_H-M   'P 1'
#
loop_
_entity.id
_entity.type
_entity.pdbx_description
1 polymer ?
#
loop_
_entity_poly.entity_id
_entity_poly.type
_entity_poly.pdbx_seq_one_letter_code
_entity_poly.pdbx_strand_id
1 'polypeptide(L)'
;MTQITPRFTAMVLGVTLAVASTAAAQSTTTTPPPAAASETRSAKTTASGDTGLFFVPTAEVLPAKKFSFSLYRTNFDDGQGFSDMSNFPVTLGVGVGGHVELFGAFNVLTRIDRRARPMFFTSTSAETSTGTGGGILPNYPLDRSQWISKVGDRNLGAKINFVSEADQKPVAFAVRGGIKIPTGDK
;
A
#
# COMPACT_ATOMS: atom_id res chain seq x y z
N MET A 1 41.04 -5.54 -10.26
CA MET A 1 40.36 -4.45 -9.52
C MET A 1 39.17 -4.00 -10.37
N THR A 2 37.97 -4.47 -10.05
CA THR A 2 36.76 -4.20 -10.84
C THR A 2 35.92 -3.18 -10.07
N GLN A 3 35.77 -1.98 -10.62
CA GLN A 3 34.94 -0.95 -9.99
C GLN A 3 33.45 -1.25 -10.18
N ILE A 4 32.70 -1.21 -9.08
CA ILE A 4 31.24 -1.30 -9.05
C ILE A 4 30.71 0.12 -8.99
N THR A 5 30.03 0.56 -10.05
CA THR A 5 29.29 1.84 -10.07
C THR A 5 27.86 1.60 -9.60
N PRO A 6 27.36 2.32 -8.57
CA PRO A 6 25.95 2.24 -8.19
C PRO A 6 25.09 2.98 -9.23
N ARG A 7 24.06 2.31 -9.75
CA ARG A 7 23.02 2.93 -10.57
C ARG A 7 21.86 3.35 -9.67
N PHE A 8 21.68 4.67 -9.50
CA PHE A 8 20.48 5.24 -8.92
C PHE A 8 19.41 5.34 -10.02
N THR A 9 18.38 4.50 -9.93
CA THR A 9 17.19 4.60 -10.78
C THR A 9 16.20 5.54 -10.11
N ALA A 10 16.12 6.79 -10.58
CA ALA A 10 15.04 7.69 -10.23
C ALA A 10 13.80 7.33 -11.07
N MET A 11 12.76 6.78 -10.43
CA MET A 11 11.48 6.53 -11.08
C MET A 11 10.62 7.79 -10.94
N VAL A 12 10.48 8.54 -12.04
CA VAL A 12 9.56 9.69 -12.12
C VAL A 12 8.16 9.13 -12.33
N LEU A 13 7.30 9.28 -11.32
CA LEU A 13 5.89 8.93 -11.40
C LEU A 13 5.14 10.01 -12.19
N GLY A 14 4.58 9.62 -13.34
CA GLY A 14 3.81 10.50 -14.22
C GLY A 14 2.54 11.01 -13.55
N VAL A 15 2.32 12.32 -13.64
CA VAL A 15 1.11 13.00 -13.18
C VAL A 15 -0.03 12.69 -14.16
N THR A 16 -1.06 11.98 -13.72
CA THR A 16 -2.34 11.88 -14.46
C THR A 16 -3.27 13.00 -14.00
N LEU A 17 -3.50 14.00 -14.85
CA LEU A 17 -4.60 14.95 -14.69
C LEU A 17 -5.93 14.22 -14.94
N ALA A 18 -6.74 14.01 -13.91
CA ALA A 18 -8.13 13.64 -14.09
C ALA A 18 -8.94 14.91 -14.38
N VAL A 19 -9.38 15.06 -15.64
CA VAL A 19 -10.31 16.12 -16.03
C VAL A 19 -11.70 15.69 -15.55
N ALA A 20 -12.33 16.47 -14.68
CA ALA A 20 -13.69 16.23 -14.22
C ALA A 20 -14.67 16.34 -15.40
N SER A 21 -15.31 15.24 -15.76
CA SER A 21 -16.43 15.23 -16.70
C SER A 21 -17.65 15.90 -16.06
N THR A 22 -18.18 16.95 -16.70
CA THR A 22 -19.42 17.62 -16.29
C THR A 22 -20.62 16.68 -16.50
N ALA A 23 -21.16 16.13 -15.42
CA ALA A 23 -22.45 15.45 -15.44
C ALA A 23 -23.56 16.50 -15.47
N ALA A 24 -24.41 16.46 -16.51
CA ALA A 24 -25.54 17.35 -16.68
C ALA A 24 -26.79 16.85 -15.93
N ALA A 25 -27.34 17.77 -15.12
CA ALA A 25 -28.74 18.00 -14.77
C ALA A 25 -29.57 16.93 -14.01
N GLN A 26 -29.93 17.27 -12.77
CA GLN A 26 -31.28 17.07 -12.25
C GLN A 26 -31.71 18.35 -11.50
N SER A 27 -32.78 18.98 -11.97
CA SER A 27 -33.32 20.22 -11.38
C SER A 27 -34.18 19.92 -10.15
N THR A 28 -33.83 20.49 -9.00
CA THR A 28 -34.76 20.67 -7.86
C THR A 28 -34.49 22.00 -7.14
N THR A 29 -35.56 22.81 -7.08
CA THR A 29 -35.89 23.89 -6.11
C THR A 29 -34.76 24.68 -5.42
N THR A 30 -34.64 25.95 -5.81
CA THR A 30 -33.87 27.02 -5.16
C THR A 30 -34.38 27.34 -3.76
N THR A 31 -33.76 26.74 -2.75
CA THR A 31 -33.63 27.29 -1.40
C THR A 31 -32.31 28.07 -1.36
N PRO A 32 -32.18 29.23 -0.69
CA PRO A 32 -30.88 29.88 -0.52
C PRO A 32 -29.90 28.84 0.02
N PRO A 33 -28.71 28.67 -0.58
CA PRO A 33 -27.82 27.59 -0.21
C PRO A 33 -27.53 27.73 1.29
N PRO A 34 -27.82 26.69 2.10
CA PRO A 34 -27.19 26.59 3.41
C PRO A 34 -25.69 26.78 3.15
N ALA A 35 -25.02 27.60 3.97
CA ALA A 35 -23.56 27.77 3.91
C ALA A 35 -22.97 26.38 3.65
N ALA A 36 -22.37 26.19 2.46
CA ALA A 36 -22.13 24.87 1.90
C ALA A 36 -21.51 24.00 2.99
N ALA A 37 -22.30 23.08 3.54
CA ALA A 37 -21.80 22.15 4.52
C ALA A 37 -20.72 21.40 3.77
N SER A 38 -19.46 21.66 4.12
CA SER A 38 -18.31 21.02 3.47
C SER A 38 -18.55 19.52 3.51
N GLU A 39 -18.90 18.93 2.37
CA GLU A 39 -19.23 17.52 2.27
C GLU A 39 -17.94 16.75 2.52
N THR A 40 -17.73 16.35 3.76
CA THR A 40 -16.54 15.60 4.16
C THR A 40 -16.72 14.19 3.64
N ARG A 41 -16.12 13.89 2.48
CA ARG A 41 -16.17 12.53 1.90
C ARG A 41 -15.54 11.54 2.87
N SER A 42 -16.14 10.35 2.94
CA SER A 42 -15.59 9.27 3.77
C SER A 42 -14.19 8.88 3.29
N ALA A 43 -13.23 8.83 4.21
CA ALA A 43 -11.85 8.45 3.91
C ALA A 43 -11.79 6.94 3.60
N LYS A 44 -11.53 6.61 2.34
CA LYS A 44 -11.10 5.26 1.97
C LYS A 44 -9.62 5.10 2.35
N THR A 45 -9.17 3.86 2.49
CA THR A 45 -7.80 3.54 2.88
C THR A 45 -7.07 2.75 1.80
N THR A 46 -5.75 2.73 1.90
CA THR A 46 -4.89 1.78 1.20
C THR A 46 -4.71 0.51 2.04
N ALA A 47 -4.20 -0.57 1.43
CA ALA A 47 -3.78 -1.76 2.16
C ALA A 47 -2.59 -1.51 3.11
N SER A 48 -1.91 -0.36 3.00
CA SER A 48 -0.91 0.09 3.97
C SER A 48 -1.50 0.87 5.15
N GLY A 49 -2.77 1.27 5.07
CA GLY A 49 -3.53 1.93 6.14
C GLY A 49 -3.70 3.44 6.02
N ASP A 50 -2.99 4.10 5.10
CA ASP A 50 -3.16 5.54 4.89
C ASP A 50 -4.38 5.87 4.02
N THR A 51 -4.83 7.12 4.08
CA THR A 51 -5.92 7.62 3.26
C THR A 51 -5.60 7.48 1.76
N GLY A 52 -6.50 6.84 1.01
CA GLY A 52 -6.31 6.52 -0.40
C GLY A 52 -7.30 5.48 -0.91
N LEU A 53 -6.92 4.75 -1.97
CA LEU A 53 -7.72 3.70 -2.56
C LEU A 53 -6.87 2.49 -2.96
N PHE A 54 -7.15 1.33 -2.37
CA PHE A 54 -6.44 0.07 -2.63
C PHE A 54 -4.92 0.16 -2.39
N PHE A 55 -4.13 0.39 -3.43
CA PHE A 55 -2.67 0.57 -3.34
C PHE A 55 -2.22 1.98 -3.71
N VAL A 56 -3.16 2.88 -4.02
CA VAL A 56 -2.90 4.24 -4.47
C VAL A 56 -3.16 5.20 -3.31
N PRO A 57 -2.10 5.73 -2.67
CA PRO A 57 -2.25 6.76 -1.65
C PRO A 57 -2.73 8.06 -2.29
N THR A 58 -3.60 8.80 -1.59
CA THR A 58 -3.94 10.18 -1.97
C THR A 58 -3.16 11.16 -1.12
N ALA A 59 -3.08 12.41 -1.57
CA ALA A 59 -2.45 13.49 -0.79
C ALA A 59 -3.28 13.89 0.44
N GLU A 60 -4.56 13.54 0.49
CA GLU A 60 -5.42 13.84 1.64
C GLU A 60 -5.05 13.03 2.88
N VAL A 61 -5.28 13.62 4.05
CA VAL A 61 -5.04 13.02 5.37
C VAL A 61 -6.34 12.96 6.16
N LEU A 62 -6.36 12.12 7.20
CA LEU A 62 -7.48 12.11 8.13
C LEU A 62 -7.59 13.45 8.87
N PRO A 63 -8.83 13.96 9.09
CA PRO A 63 -9.03 15.12 9.94
C PRO A 63 -8.48 14.90 11.36
N ALA A 64 -8.13 15.99 12.06
CA ALA A 64 -7.54 15.91 13.38
C ALA A 64 -8.38 15.05 14.36
N LYS A 65 -7.71 14.14 15.06
CA LYS A 65 -8.29 13.21 16.05
C LYS A 65 -9.32 12.22 15.49
N LYS A 66 -9.40 12.09 14.16
CA LYS A 66 -10.19 11.04 13.51
C LYS A 66 -9.33 9.82 13.26
N PHE A 67 -9.96 8.66 13.35
CA PHE A 67 -9.31 7.37 13.13
C PHE A 67 -9.96 6.65 11.95
N SER A 68 -9.17 5.84 11.25
CA SER A 68 -9.65 4.90 10.24
C SER A 68 -9.28 3.48 10.63
N PHE A 69 -10.11 2.54 10.19
CA PHE A 69 -9.87 1.11 10.35
C PHE A 69 -10.36 0.40 9.09
N SER A 70 -9.61 -0.59 8.62
CA SER A 70 -10.03 -1.42 7.50
C SER A 70 -9.34 -2.77 7.48
N LEU A 71 -9.97 -3.69 6.75
CA LEU A 71 -9.50 -5.05 6.50
C LEU A 71 -9.31 -5.21 5.00
N TYR A 72 -8.19 -5.80 4.58
CA TYR A 72 -7.97 -6.16 3.18
C TYR A 72 -7.62 -7.62 3.02
N ARG A 73 -7.80 -8.10 1.78
CA ARG A 73 -6.99 -9.15 1.20
C ARG A 73 -6.20 -8.54 0.05
N THR A 74 -4.89 -8.71 0.06
CA THR A 74 -4.02 -8.36 -1.07
C THR A 74 -3.42 -9.63 -1.63
N ASN A 75 -3.18 -9.63 -2.94
CA ASN A 75 -2.62 -10.76 -3.66
C ASN A 75 -1.68 -10.23 -4.74
N PHE A 76 -0.48 -10.78 -4.79
CA PHE A 76 0.54 -10.44 -5.77
C PHE A 76 1.19 -11.71 -6.30
N ASP A 77 1.22 -11.84 -7.62
CA ASP A 77 1.97 -12.88 -8.30
C ASP A 77 3.38 -12.36 -8.63
N ASP A 78 4.40 -13.13 -8.30
CA ASP A 78 5.78 -12.88 -8.69
C ASP A 78 6.26 -13.94 -9.68
N GLY A 79 6.93 -13.49 -10.74
CA GLY A 79 7.52 -14.39 -11.73
C GLY A 79 8.62 -15.28 -11.15
N GLN A 80 9.29 -14.84 -10.08
CA GLN A 80 10.25 -15.67 -9.37
C GLN A 80 9.52 -16.79 -8.61
N GLY A 81 9.81 -18.02 -9.04
CA GLY A 81 9.25 -19.22 -8.42
C GLY A 81 7.76 -19.41 -8.67
N PHE A 82 7.17 -18.67 -9.62
CA PHE A 82 5.72 -18.63 -9.87
C PHE A 82 4.96 -18.48 -8.56
N SER A 83 5.34 -17.47 -7.78
CA SER A 83 4.92 -17.34 -6.39
C SER A 83 3.66 -16.50 -6.27
N ASP A 84 2.62 -17.05 -5.64
CA ASP A 84 1.43 -16.32 -5.21
C ASP A 84 1.64 -15.88 -3.75
N MET A 85 1.62 -14.57 -3.51
CA MET A 85 1.68 -13.98 -2.18
C MET A 85 0.34 -13.35 -1.84
N SER A 86 -0.32 -13.86 -0.80
CA SER A 86 -1.57 -13.32 -0.27
C SER A 86 -1.39 -12.78 1.15
N ASN A 87 -1.72 -11.52 1.39
CA ASN A 87 -1.71 -10.93 2.72
C ASN A 87 -3.09 -10.46 3.17
N PHE A 88 -3.32 -10.54 4.47
CA PHE A 88 -4.56 -10.11 5.12
C PHE A 88 -4.24 -9.03 6.15
N PRO A 89 -4.06 -7.76 5.73
CA PRO A 89 -3.75 -6.70 6.67
C PRO A 89 -5.00 -6.21 7.39
N VAL A 90 -4.83 -5.98 8.69
CA VAL A 90 -5.64 -5.09 9.51
C VAL A 90 -4.94 -3.74 9.52
N THR A 91 -5.65 -2.67 9.15
CA THR A 91 -5.06 -1.34 9.08
C THR A 91 -5.69 -0.37 10.07
N LEU A 92 -4.88 0.60 10.50
CA LEU A 92 -5.28 1.69 11.38
C LEU A 92 -4.63 2.99 10.93
N GLY A 93 -5.38 4.08 10.98
CA GLY A 93 -4.88 5.43 10.72
C GLY A 93 -5.40 6.42 11.77
N VAL A 94 -4.64 7.49 12.01
CA VAL A 94 -5.04 8.61 12.87
C VAL A 94 -4.58 9.94 12.30
N GLY A 95 -5.49 10.90 12.25
CA GLY A 95 -5.20 12.30 11.88
C GLY A 95 -4.66 13.11 13.05
N VAL A 96 -3.58 13.85 12.83
CA VAL A 96 -2.89 14.70 13.80
C VAL A 96 -2.77 16.12 13.23
N GLY A 97 -3.32 17.09 13.95
CA GLY A 97 -3.18 18.51 13.58
C GLY A 97 -3.78 18.92 12.23
N GLY A 98 -4.61 18.07 11.60
CA GLY A 98 -5.28 18.37 10.32
C GLY A 98 -4.41 18.21 9.07
N HIS A 99 -3.10 18.06 9.24
CA HIS A 99 -2.14 17.97 8.13
C HIS A 99 -1.26 16.71 8.17
N VAL A 100 -1.32 15.94 9.25
CA VAL A 100 -0.52 14.72 9.41
C VAL A 100 -1.42 13.52 9.61
N GLU A 101 -1.10 12.41 8.97
CA GLU A 101 -1.71 11.11 9.21
C GLU A 101 -0.63 10.12 9.63
N LEU A 102 -0.80 9.49 10.79
CA LEU A 102 -0.02 8.32 11.18
C LEU A 102 -0.83 7.09 10.80
N PHE A 103 -0.20 6.10 10.19
CA PHE A 103 -0.90 4.92 9.70
C PHE A 103 -0.05 3.67 9.84
N GLY A 104 -0.71 2.52 9.87
CA GLY A 104 -0.05 1.25 9.87
C GLY A 104 -0.95 0.12 9.38
N ALA A 105 -0.30 -0.97 9.01
CA ALA A 105 -0.94 -2.21 8.59
C ALA A 105 -0.22 -3.39 9.21
N PHE A 106 -0.98 -4.29 9.81
CA PHE A 106 -0.48 -5.54 10.36
C PHE A 106 -1.07 -6.71 9.60
N ASN A 107 -0.22 -7.48 8.93
CA ASN A 107 -0.64 -8.69 8.23
C ASN A 107 -0.93 -9.80 9.25
N VAL A 108 -2.19 -9.97 9.64
CA VAL A 108 -2.59 -11.04 10.57
C VAL A 108 -2.39 -12.43 9.97
N LEU A 109 -2.36 -12.50 8.63
CA LEU A 109 -2.01 -13.70 7.89
C LEU A 109 -1.25 -13.33 6.62
N THR A 110 -0.18 -14.08 6.35
CA THR A 110 0.59 -14.08 5.10
C THR A 110 0.64 -15.51 4.60
N ARG A 111 0.21 -15.70 3.36
CA ARG A 111 0.30 -16.97 2.64
C ARG A 111 1.19 -16.77 1.44
N ILE A 112 2.14 -17.69 1.25
CA ILE A 112 3.00 -17.70 0.07
C ILE A 112 2.97 -19.12 -0.48
N ASP A 113 2.67 -19.26 -1.77
CA ASP A 113 2.69 -20.51 -2.53
C ASP A 113 3.68 -20.38 -3.67
N ARG A 114 4.83 -21.05 -3.57
CA ARG A 114 5.85 -21.08 -4.63
C ARG A 114 5.59 -22.28 -5.52
N ARG A 115 5.10 -22.03 -6.75
CA ARG A 115 4.87 -23.07 -7.77
C ARG A 115 6.05 -23.22 -8.72
N ALA A 116 7.27 -23.17 -8.19
CA ALA A 116 8.47 -23.41 -8.96
C ALA A 116 8.52 -24.88 -9.39
N ARG A 117 8.32 -25.15 -10.69
CA ARG A 117 8.58 -26.46 -11.29
C ARG A 117 10.03 -26.46 -11.78
N PRO A 118 10.94 -27.23 -11.17
CA PRO A 118 12.33 -27.27 -11.60
C PRO A 118 12.42 -27.96 -12.96
N MET A 119 12.37 -27.19 -14.05
CA MET A 119 12.73 -27.70 -15.39
C MET A 119 14.21 -27.43 -15.71
N PHE A 120 14.83 -26.45 -15.03
CA PHE A 120 16.23 -26.05 -15.24
C PHE A 120 17.03 -25.82 -13.95
N PHE A 121 16.48 -26.15 -12.77
CA PHE A 121 17.20 -26.09 -11.51
C PHE A 121 17.59 -27.51 -11.11
N THR A 122 18.89 -27.82 -11.10
CA THR A 122 19.42 -29.04 -10.49
C THR A 122 19.32 -28.84 -8.97
N SER A 123 18.17 -29.14 -8.38
CA SER A 123 18.05 -29.21 -6.92
C SER A 123 18.57 -30.57 -6.46
N THR A 124 19.70 -30.58 -5.77
CA THR A 124 20.04 -31.70 -4.88
C THR A 124 18.94 -31.88 -3.84
N SER A 125 18.80 -33.07 -3.23
CA SER A 125 17.76 -33.32 -2.22
C SER A 125 17.83 -32.37 -1.01
N ALA A 126 19.00 -31.76 -0.76
CA ALA A 126 19.19 -30.71 0.23
C ALA A 126 18.68 -29.33 -0.22
N GLU A 127 18.65 -29.05 -1.52
CA GLU A 127 18.20 -27.77 -2.09
C GLU A 127 16.67 -27.72 -2.27
N THR A 128 16.02 -28.87 -2.38
CA THR A 128 14.55 -28.99 -2.38
C THR A 128 13.96 -28.54 -1.03
N SER A 129 14.65 -28.80 0.08
CA SER A 129 14.23 -28.39 1.43
C SER A 129 14.69 -26.98 1.81
N THR A 130 15.62 -26.37 1.06
CA THR A 130 16.09 -24.98 1.27
C THR A 130 15.55 -23.97 0.27
N GLY A 131 14.63 -24.36 -0.62
CA GLY A 131 13.81 -23.42 -1.41
C GLY A 131 14.51 -22.71 -2.56
N THR A 132 15.71 -23.15 -2.96
CA THR A 132 16.56 -22.43 -3.90
C THR A 132 16.04 -22.45 -5.35
N GLY A 133 15.05 -23.31 -5.66
CA GLY A 133 14.47 -23.43 -6.99
C GLY A 133 13.47 -22.33 -7.40
N GLY A 134 13.15 -21.38 -6.49
CA GLY A 134 12.10 -20.37 -6.70
C GLY A 134 12.55 -18.90 -6.73
N GLY A 135 13.84 -18.60 -6.62
CA GLY A 135 14.33 -17.22 -6.58
C GLY A 135 14.04 -16.47 -5.26
N ILE A 136 14.36 -15.17 -5.23
CA ILE A 136 14.20 -14.30 -4.06
C ILE A 136 12.95 -13.45 -4.26
N LEU A 137 11.98 -13.58 -3.35
CA LEU A 137 10.84 -12.66 -3.30
C LEU A 137 11.27 -11.35 -2.65
N PRO A 138 11.19 -10.19 -3.33
CA PRO A 138 11.68 -8.91 -2.78
C PRO A 138 11.00 -8.53 -1.46
N ASN A 139 9.70 -8.83 -1.33
CA ASN A 139 8.92 -8.54 -0.13
C ASN A 139 9.13 -9.58 0.99
N TYR A 140 9.67 -10.77 0.67
CA TYR A 140 9.93 -11.86 1.61
C TYR A 140 11.32 -12.47 1.37
N PRO A 141 12.39 -11.66 1.47
CA PRO A 141 13.72 -12.05 1.00
C PRO A 141 14.37 -13.11 1.89
N LEU A 142 13.81 -13.41 3.06
CA LEU A 142 14.29 -14.43 4.00
C LEU A 142 13.48 -15.72 3.94
N ASP A 143 12.30 -15.71 3.32
CA ASP A 143 11.49 -16.91 3.21
C ASP A 143 11.97 -17.77 2.02
N ARG A 144 12.05 -19.07 2.27
CA ARG A 144 12.50 -20.09 1.32
C ARG A 144 11.49 -21.24 1.21
N SER A 145 10.45 -21.26 2.02
CA SER A 145 9.54 -22.40 2.08
C SER A 145 8.70 -22.49 0.81
N GLN A 146 8.34 -23.69 0.34
CA GLN A 146 7.45 -23.80 -0.80
C GLN A 146 6.05 -23.23 -0.48
N TRP A 147 5.58 -23.45 0.74
CA TRP A 147 4.29 -22.98 1.22
C TRP A 147 4.41 -22.44 2.64
N ILE A 148 3.83 -21.26 2.90
CA ILE A 148 3.63 -20.76 4.28
C ILE A 148 2.20 -20.25 4.50
N SER A 149 1.79 -20.25 5.77
CA SER A 149 0.56 -19.63 6.26
C SER A 149 0.79 -19.19 7.70
N LYS A 150 1.31 -17.98 7.90
CA LYS A 150 1.80 -17.48 9.20
C LYS A 150 1.46 -16.00 9.42
N VAL A 151 1.66 -15.49 10.63
CA VAL A 151 1.57 -14.05 10.91
C VAL A 151 2.67 -13.31 10.13
N GLY A 152 2.30 -12.19 9.52
CA GLY A 152 3.21 -11.42 8.67
C GLY A 152 3.82 -10.20 9.33
N ASP A 153 4.57 -9.47 8.51
CA ASP A 153 5.23 -8.23 8.90
C ASP A 153 4.24 -7.10 9.19
N ARG A 154 4.73 -6.11 9.93
CA ARG A 154 4.02 -4.87 10.25
C ARG A 154 4.58 -3.72 9.41
N ASN A 155 3.70 -2.86 8.94
CA ASN A 155 4.06 -1.61 8.30
C ASN A 155 3.62 -0.45 9.19
N LEU A 156 4.47 0.55 9.30
CA LEU A 156 4.18 1.81 9.99
C LEU A 156 4.63 2.97 9.11
N GLY A 157 3.85 4.03 9.05
CA GLY A 157 4.17 5.19 8.24
C GLY A 157 3.51 6.47 8.74
N ALA A 158 3.95 7.55 8.10
CA ALA A 158 3.42 8.88 8.31
C ALA A 158 3.27 9.60 6.97
N LYS A 159 2.24 10.42 6.87
CA LYS A 159 1.96 11.26 5.70
C LYS A 159 1.73 12.68 6.16
N ILE A 160 2.37 13.63 5.49
CA ILE A 160 2.25 15.07 5.76
C ILE A 160 1.68 15.72 4.51
N ASN A 161 0.48 16.27 4.62
CA ASN A 161 -0.15 17.08 3.59
C ASN A 161 0.29 18.54 3.71
N PHE A 162 0.72 19.12 2.59
CA PHE A 162 1.08 20.54 2.48
C PHE A 162 -0.02 21.37 1.81
N VAL A 163 -0.79 20.76 0.91
CA VAL A 163 -1.92 21.36 0.21
C VAL A 163 -3.05 20.33 0.16
N SER A 164 -4.27 20.72 0.51
CA SER A 164 -5.44 19.84 0.56
C SER A 164 -6.62 20.46 -0.19
N GLU A 165 -7.38 19.63 -0.89
CA GLU A 165 -8.66 20.02 -1.49
C GLU A 165 -9.72 20.29 -0.42
N ALA A 166 -9.58 19.71 0.78
CA ALA A 166 -10.48 19.98 1.91
C ALA A 166 -10.46 21.46 2.31
N ASP A 167 -9.34 22.15 2.08
CA ASP A 167 -9.15 23.59 2.32
C ASP A 167 -9.54 24.46 1.11
N GLN A 168 -10.33 23.92 0.17
CA GLN A 168 -10.76 24.58 -1.06
C GLN A 168 -9.58 24.98 -1.98
N LYS A 169 -8.49 24.21 -1.95
CA LYS A 169 -7.37 24.36 -2.89
C LYS A 169 -7.62 23.52 -4.15
N PRO A 170 -7.12 23.96 -5.32
CA PRO A 170 -7.40 23.28 -6.59
C PRO A 170 -6.61 21.98 -6.79
N VAL A 171 -5.62 21.71 -5.93
CA VAL A 171 -4.76 20.52 -5.98
C VAL A 171 -4.44 20.10 -4.55
N ALA A 172 -4.10 18.82 -4.38
CA ALA A 172 -3.56 18.29 -3.14
C ALA A 172 -2.13 17.77 -3.31
N PHE A 173 -1.27 18.02 -2.33
CA PHE A 173 0.11 17.58 -2.31
C PHE A 173 0.54 17.13 -0.91
N ALA A 174 1.22 15.99 -0.85
CA ALA A 174 1.71 15.40 0.39
C ALA A 174 2.99 14.61 0.16
N VAL A 175 3.77 14.44 1.23
CA VAL A 175 4.88 13.50 1.29
C VAL A 175 4.51 12.36 2.24
N ARG A 176 4.77 11.12 1.82
CA ARG A 176 4.46 9.89 2.55
C ARG A 176 5.74 9.09 2.74
N GLY A 177 6.01 8.69 3.98
CA GLY A 177 7.08 7.78 4.34
C GLY A 177 6.54 6.57 5.09
N GLY A 178 7.22 5.43 4.96
CA GLY A 178 6.84 4.21 5.67
C GLY A 178 8.00 3.23 5.79
N ILE A 179 7.91 2.39 6.82
CA ILE A 179 8.86 1.32 7.10
C ILE A 179 8.12 0.00 7.26
N LYS A 180 8.74 -1.08 6.76
CA LYS A 180 8.35 -2.46 7.06
C LYS A 180 9.20 -2.98 8.21
N ILE A 181 8.56 -3.49 9.23
CA ILE A 181 9.20 -4.08 10.41
C ILE A 181 9.09 -5.61 10.27
N PRO A 182 10.22 -6.35 10.21
CA PRO A 182 10.24 -7.78 9.95
C PRO A 182 9.85 -8.58 11.19
N THR A 183 8.59 -8.46 11.63
CA THR A 183 8.04 -9.16 12.80
C THR A 183 7.29 -10.44 12.44
N GLY A 184 7.17 -10.78 11.15
CA GLY A 184 6.51 -11.99 10.71
C GLY A 184 7.27 -13.25 11.12
N ASP A 185 6.53 -14.34 11.31
CA ASP A 185 7.13 -15.63 11.64
C ASP A 185 7.82 -16.23 10.41
N LYS A 186 8.99 -16.84 10.61
CA LYS A 186 9.66 -17.68 9.62
C LYS A 186 8.91 -18.99 9.50
#